data_AF-A0A2J7R6A7-F1
#
_entry.id   AF-A0A2J7R6A7-F1
#
_cell.length_a   1.000
_cell.length_b   1.000
_cell.length_c   1.000
_cell.angle_alpha   90.00
_cell.angle_beta   90.00
_cell.angle_gamma   90.00
#
_symmetry.space_group_name_H-M   'P 1'
#
loop_
_entity.id
_entity.type
_entity.pdbx_description
1 polymer ?
#
loop_
_entity_poly.entity_id
_entity_poly.type
_entity_poly.pdbx_seq_one_letter_code
_entity_poly.pdbx_strand_id
1 'polypeptide(L)'
;NMLLCAAALAIVLEIGGVEQNTGPVVKAENILQVLCSRCERNLKSGTQCDTCGRWFHNSCGNVRAQMAESGKWSCERCRWGRLRQLEEKLENAMQQIEELKRKNSALEDQLRGAVARGDTVQRQQDAECLVLGHSIIRNVEVEHMRVQCFPGIRTEQLQRVIDNRDLGAPDTVVIHVGTNDLRRTGNLDYVMGDVYALVKKAKTKFPQATLVLSGALRRRDVSWRRIGAFNYRYGWVARSLGVKCVDPNSWIEDWDFGRDGLHINSSGARKLGQLYSRVCDFGGRVQNRNE
;
A
#
# COMPACT_ATOMS: atom_id res chain seq x y z
N ASN A 1 -8.25 -74.02 -28.04
CA ASN A 1 -8.47 -72.77 -27.28
C ASN A 1 -7.74 -72.72 -25.93
N MET A 2 -6.48 -73.18 -25.85
CA MET A 2 -5.58 -72.98 -24.68
C MET A 2 -4.10 -72.98 -25.11
N LEU A 3 -3.80 -72.56 -26.35
CA LEU A 3 -2.44 -72.53 -26.89
C LEU A 3 -2.07 -71.21 -27.59
N LEU A 4 -3.02 -70.26 -27.67
CA LEU A 4 -2.80 -68.93 -28.24
C LEU A 4 -2.66 -67.81 -27.18
N CYS A 5 -2.84 -68.11 -25.88
CA CYS A 5 -2.64 -67.12 -24.81
C CYS A 5 -1.23 -67.14 -24.19
N ALA A 6 -0.41 -68.16 -24.43
CA ALA A 6 0.94 -68.22 -23.85
C ALA A 6 1.99 -67.46 -24.69
N ALA A 7 1.81 -67.39 -26.02
CA ALA A 7 2.76 -66.69 -26.90
C ALA A 7 2.69 -65.16 -26.77
N ALA A 8 1.53 -64.61 -26.37
CA ALA A 8 1.38 -63.16 -26.15
C ALA A 8 2.04 -62.67 -24.84
N LEU A 9 2.26 -63.55 -23.86
CA LEU A 9 2.92 -63.19 -22.59
C LEU A 9 4.45 -63.23 -22.67
N ALA A 10 5.03 -63.98 -23.61
CA ALA A 10 6.48 -64.03 -23.80
C ALA A 10 7.03 -62.81 -24.56
N ILE A 11 6.23 -62.18 -25.43
CA ILE A 11 6.68 -61.00 -26.21
C ILE A 11 6.57 -59.69 -25.41
N VAL A 12 5.71 -59.63 -24.38
CA VAL A 12 5.60 -58.43 -23.52
C VAL A 12 6.73 -58.36 -22.47
N LEU A 13 7.42 -59.46 -22.18
CA LEU A 13 8.55 -59.48 -21.23
C LEU A 13 9.91 -59.18 -21.88
N GLU A 14 10.00 -59.13 -23.21
CA GLU A 14 11.24 -58.80 -23.95
C GLU A 14 11.39 -57.29 -24.26
N ILE A 15 10.36 -56.45 -23.98
CA ILE A 15 10.45 -54.98 -24.16
C ILE A 15 10.58 -54.24 -22.81
N GLY A 16 10.48 -54.95 -21.68
CA GLY A 16 10.73 -54.41 -20.36
C GLY A 16 12.13 -54.76 -19.87
N GLY A 17 13.16 -54.13 -20.45
CA GLY A 17 14.55 -54.30 -20.03
C GLY A 17 14.74 -54.05 -18.53
N VAL A 18 14.73 -55.12 -17.75
CA VAL A 18 15.22 -55.17 -16.38
C VAL A 18 16.46 -56.05 -16.43
N GLU A 19 17.60 -55.44 -16.72
CA GLU A 19 18.88 -56.06 -16.42
C GLU A 19 18.93 -56.32 -14.91
N GLN A 20 19.01 -57.60 -14.53
CA GLN A 20 19.44 -57.95 -13.18
C GLN A 20 20.89 -57.50 -13.03
N ASN A 21 21.06 -56.32 -12.46
CA ASN A 21 22.36 -55.79 -12.09
C ASN A 21 22.95 -56.69 -11.00
N THR A 22 23.84 -57.60 -11.39
CA THR A 22 24.70 -58.31 -10.46
C THR A 22 25.66 -57.26 -9.90
N GLY A 23 25.29 -56.76 -8.71
CA GLY A 23 25.93 -55.60 -8.11
C GLY A 23 27.46 -55.71 -8.09
N PRO A 24 28.17 -54.58 -8.21
CA PRO A 24 29.62 -54.57 -8.28
C PRO A 24 30.20 -55.23 -7.02
N VAL A 25 31.01 -56.26 -7.28
CA VAL A 25 31.91 -56.88 -6.32
C VAL A 25 32.67 -55.78 -5.57
N VAL A 26 32.52 -55.86 -4.24
CA VAL A 26 33.22 -55.11 -3.19
C VAL A 26 34.51 -54.45 -3.68
N LYS A 27 34.42 -53.14 -3.93
CA LYS A 27 35.52 -52.21 -3.66
C LYS A 27 34.98 -51.20 -2.68
N ALA A 28 35.57 -51.18 -1.49
CA ALA A 28 35.25 -50.27 -0.41
C ALA A 28 35.44 -48.82 -0.90
N GLU A 29 34.39 -48.23 -1.44
CA GLU A 29 34.30 -46.79 -1.59
C GLU A 29 34.05 -46.21 -0.20
N ASN A 30 34.89 -45.26 0.20
CA ASN A 30 34.69 -44.44 1.38
C ASN A 30 33.35 -43.70 1.24
N ILE A 31 32.26 -44.33 1.68
CA ILE A 31 30.97 -43.68 1.82
C ILE A 31 31.19 -42.57 2.86
N LEU A 32 31.22 -41.32 2.40
CA LEU A 32 31.24 -40.15 3.26
C LEU A 32 30.06 -40.26 4.23
N GLN A 33 30.34 -40.68 5.46
CA GLN A 33 29.31 -40.80 6.50
C GLN A 33 28.90 -39.38 6.89
N VAL A 34 27.75 -38.95 6.36
CA VAL A 34 27.15 -37.68 6.78
C VAL A 34 26.63 -37.86 8.21
N LEU A 35 27.07 -37.00 9.12
CA LEU A 35 26.64 -37.05 10.53
C LEU A 35 25.53 -36.05 10.80
N CYS A 36 24.58 -36.45 11.63
CA CYS A 36 23.53 -35.56 12.10
C CYS A 36 24.13 -34.45 12.96
N SER A 37 23.90 -33.20 12.59
CA SER A 37 24.45 -32.03 13.28
C SER A 37 23.81 -31.75 14.66
N ARG A 38 22.92 -32.63 15.15
CA ARG A 38 22.35 -32.56 16.52
C ARG A 38 22.83 -33.69 17.42
N CYS A 39 22.88 -34.93 16.93
CA CYS A 39 23.19 -36.11 17.75
C CYS A 39 24.48 -36.82 17.35
N GLU A 40 25.17 -36.32 16.31
CA GLU A 40 26.46 -36.80 15.81
C GLU A 40 26.48 -38.26 15.33
N ARG A 41 25.30 -38.88 15.22
CA ARG A 41 25.14 -40.23 14.66
C ARG A 41 24.99 -40.18 13.14
N ASN A 42 25.36 -41.29 12.49
CA ASN A 42 25.23 -41.49 11.05
C ASN A 42 23.82 -41.19 10.53
N LEU A 43 23.75 -40.41 9.46
CA LEU A 43 22.54 -40.14 8.70
C LEU A 43 22.40 -41.13 7.55
N LYS A 44 21.38 -41.98 7.61
CA LYS A 44 20.90 -42.74 6.44
C LYS A 44 19.89 -41.92 5.61
N SER A 45 19.12 -41.07 6.28
CA SER A 45 18.19 -40.12 5.67
C SER A 45 17.92 -38.95 6.62
N GLY A 46 17.65 -37.76 6.09
CA GLY A 46 17.42 -36.55 6.88
C GLY A 46 17.05 -35.35 6.02
N THR A 47 16.89 -34.20 6.67
CA THR A 47 16.59 -32.92 6.03
C THR A 47 17.76 -31.96 6.23
N GLN A 48 18.12 -31.25 5.17
CA GLN A 48 19.12 -30.20 5.21
C GLN A 48 18.47 -28.89 5.69
N CYS A 49 19.14 -28.17 6.59
CA CYS A 49 18.71 -26.84 7.01
C CYS A 49 18.95 -25.83 5.89
N ASP A 50 17.91 -25.13 5.44
CA ASP A 50 18.00 -24.14 4.37
C ASP A 50 18.87 -22.91 4.72
N THR A 51 19.10 -22.66 6.02
CA THR A 51 19.88 -21.49 6.46
C THR A 51 21.37 -21.79 6.58
N CYS A 52 21.76 -22.98 7.07
CA CYS A 52 23.16 -23.29 7.36
C CYS A 52 23.72 -24.51 6.62
N GLY A 53 22.92 -25.17 5.78
CA GLY A 53 23.34 -26.32 4.97
C GLY A 53 23.64 -27.59 5.77
N ARG A 54 23.48 -27.58 7.10
CA ARG A 54 23.72 -28.74 7.97
C ARG A 54 22.58 -29.75 7.89
N TRP A 55 22.92 -31.04 8.02
CA TRP A 55 21.98 -32.15 7.92
C TRP A 55 21.51 -32.66 9.28
N PHE A 56 20.23 -33.01 9.39
CA PHE A 56 19.61 -33.46 10.63
C PHE A 56 18.67 -34.65 10.38
N HIS A 57 18.57 -35.57 11.34
CA HIS A 57 17.48 -36.56 11.30
C HIS A 57 16.14 -35.82 11.41
N ASN A 58 15.11 -36.33 10.74
CA ASN A 58 13.78 -35.70 10.76
C ASN A 58 13.21 -35.58 12.19
N SER A 59 13.49 -36.57 13.04
CA SER A 59 13.15 -36.58 14.47
C SER A 59 13.99 -35.58 15.27
N CYS A 60 15.29 -35.49 14.99
CA CYS A 60 16.19 -34.52 15.61
C CYS A 60 15.86 -33.07 15.21
N GLY A 61 15.32 -32.85 14.02
CA GLY A 61 14.90 -31.52 13.54
C GLY A 61 13.45 -31.15 13.85
N ASN A 62 12.64 -32.10 14.34
CA ASN A 62 11.18 -31.99 14.41
C ASN A 62 10.56 -31.46 13.10
N VAL A 63 11.05 -31.98 11.97
CA VAL A 63 10.82 -31.43 10.62
C VAL A 63 9.36 -31.50 10.21
N ARG A 64 8.67 -32.62 10.51
CA ARG A 64 7.28 -32.86 10.12
C ARG A 64 6.30 -31.85 10.69
N ALA A 65 6.57 -31.29 11.88
CA ALA A 65 5.74 -30.26 12.49
C ALA A 65 5.94 -28.86 11.87
N GLN A 66 7.00 -28.65 11.09
CA GLN A 66 7.47 -27.30 10.70
C GLN A 66 7.44 -27.03 9.20
N MET A 67 7.37 -28.05 8.34
CA MET A 67 7.38 -27.89 6.88
C MET A 67 6.01 -27.54 6.26
N ALA A 68 4.94 -27.48 7.05
CA ALA A 68 3.55 -27.42 6.56
C ALA A 68 3.16 -26.14 5.77
N GLU A 69 3.95 -25.05 5.85
CA GLU A 69 3.51 -23.75 5.32
C GLU A 69 4.44 -23.11 4.27
N SER A 70 5.72 -23.50 4.19
CA SER A 70 6.70 -22.77 3.36
C SER A 70 7.57 -23.64 2.45
N GLY A 71 7.49 -24.96 2.57
CA GLY A 71 8.39 -25.90 1.88
C GLY A 71 9.86 -25.80 2.31
N LYS A 72 10.19 -24.89 3.23
CA LYS A 72 11.54 -24.66 3.75
C LYS A 72 11.61 -25.04 5.23
N TRP A 73 12.71 -25.65 5.63
CA TRP A 73 13.00 -26.03 7.01
C TRP A 73 14.34 -25.46 7.46
N SER A 74 14.33 -24.76 8.60
CA SER A 74 15.55 -24.27 9.25
C SER A 74 15.69 -24.85 10.65
N CYS A 75 16.90 -25.27 10.99
CA CYS A 75 17.19 -25.85 12.29
C CYS A 75 16.97 -24.84 13.43
N GLU A 76 16.74 -25.37 14.63
CA GLU A 76 16.44 -24.59 15.82
C GLU A 76 17.46 -23.47 16.08
N ARG A 77 18.76 -23.76 15.98
CA ARG A 77 19.83 -22.76 16.14
C ARG A 77 19.71 -21.61 15.15
N CYS A 78 19.43 -21.90 13.88
CA CYS A 78 19.25 -20.88 12.85
C CYS A 78 17.98 -20.05 13.09
N ARG A 79 16.90 -20.67 13.56
CA ARG A 79 15.67 -19.96 13.94
C ARG A 79 15.90 -19.00 15.10
N TRP A 80 16.54 -19.48 16.17
CA TRP A 80 16.90 -18.64 17.31
C TRP A 80 17.83 -17.50 16.93
N GLY A 81 18.80 -17.76 16.05
CA GLY A 81 19.67 -16.72 15.49
C GLY A 81 18.89 -15.65 14.75
N ARG A 82 17.94 -16.04 13.90
CA ARG A 82 17.05 -15.11 13.18
C ARG A 82 16.13 -14.35 14.13
N LEU A 83 15.58 -15.00 15.15
CA LEU A 83 14.72 -14.38 16.14
C LEU A 83 15.48 -13.29 16.90
N ARG A 84 16.68 -13.59 17.40
CA ARG A 84 17.55 -12.62 18.08
C ARG A 84 17.89 -11.41 17.19
N GLN A 85 18.19 -11.65 15.91
CA GLN A 85 18.43 -10.56 14.95
C GLN A 85 17.19 -9.70 14.73
N LEU A 86 15.99 -10.29 14.75
CA LEU A 86 14.74 -9.55 14.62
C LEU A 86 14.44 -8.74 15.90
N GLU A 87 14.70 -9.30 17.07
CA GLU A 87 14.58 -8.60 18.37
C GLU A 87 15.52 -7.39 18.41
N GLU A 88 16.79 -7.56 18.04
CA GLU A 88 17.77 -6.46 17.97
C GLU A 88 17.35 -5.37 16.97
N LYS A 89 16.86 -5.76 15.78
CA LYS A 89 16.34 -4.82 14.79
C LYS A 89 15.12 -4.07 15.31
N LEU A 90 14.24 -4.75 16.05
CA LEU A 90 13.05 -4.14 16.64
C LEU A 90 13.45 -3.12 17.71
N GLU A 91 14.38 -3.48 18.59
CA GLU A 91 14.89 -2.58 19.63
C GLU A 91 15.56 -1.34 19.03
N ASN A 92 16.42 -1.52 18.01
CA ASN A 92 17.03 -0.41 17.29
C ASN A 92 15.99 0.50 16.62
N ALA A 93 14.94 -0.08 16.01
CA ALA A 93 13.87 0.70 15.40
C ALA A 93 13.05 1.48 16.45
N MET A 94 12.82 0.90 17.62
CA MET A 94 12.15 1.59 18.74
C MET A 94 12.98 2.78 19.24
N GLN A 95 14.30 2.63 19.38
CA GLN A 95 15.20 3.72 19.75
C GLN A 95 15.18 4.85 18.70
N GLN A 96 15.20 4.52 17.41
CA GLN A 96 15.10 5.51 16.34
C GLN A 96 13.78 6.29 16.36
N ILE A 97 12.66 5.61 16.64
CA ILE A 97 11.34 6.26 16.76
C ILE A 97 11.36 7.28 17.92
N GLU A 98 11.96 6.92 19.05
CA GLU A 98 12.01 7.80 20.21
C GLU A 98 12.90 9.02 19.96
N GLU A 99 14.04 8.84 19.29
CA GLU A 99 14.90 9.95 18.87
C GLU A 99 14.17 10.89 17.90
N LEU A 100 13.44 10.34 16.92
CA LEU A 100 12.65 11.12 15.96
C LEU A 100 11.53 11.89 16.64
N LYS A 101 10.84 11.29 17.61
CA LYS A 101 9.83 11.99 18.43
C LYS A 101 10.44 13.16 19.18
N ARG A 102 11.62 12.98 19.79
CA ARG A 102 12.32 14.06 20.49
C ARG A 102 12.72 15.19 19.54
N LYS A 103 13.24 14.87 18.35
CA LYS A 103 13.57 15.85 17.31
C LYS A 103 12.33 16.61 16.82
N ASN A 104 11.22 15.91 16.59
CA ASN A 104 9.96 16.54 16.20
C ASN A 104 9.45 17.49 17.28
N SER A 105 9.48 17.10 18.55
CA SER A 105 9.08 17.98 19.66
C SER A 105 9.95 19.26 19.70
N ALA A 106 11.26 19.12 19.56
CA ALA A 106 12.17 20.28 19.55
C ALA A 106 11.93 21.21 18.34
N LEU A 107 11.66 20.64 17.15
CA LEU A 107 11.32 21.41 15.96
C LEU A 107 9.98 22.13 16.11
N GLU A 108 8.98 21.50 16.72
CA GLU A 108 7.69 22.12 17.01
C GLU A 108 7.84 23.30 17.99
N ASP A 109 8.68 23.17 19.01
CA ASP A 109 8.98 24.25 19.95
C ASP A 109 9.75 25.41 19.30
N GLN A 110 10.70 25.10 18.42
CA GLN A 110 11.38 26.11 17.59
C GLN A 110 10.40 26.84 16.67
N LEU A 111 9.45 26.12 16.06
CA LEU A 111 8.42 26.70 15.21
C LEU A 111 7.48 27.61 16.02
N ARG A 112 7.03 27.17 17.19
CA ARG A 112 6.25 28.01 18.12
C ARG A 112 7.01 29.27 18.52
N GLY A 113 8.31 29.18 18.80
CA GLY A 113 9.17 30.31 19.13
C GLY A 113 9.47 31.26 17.97
N ALA A 114 9.44 30.78 16.73
CA ALA A 114 9.57 31.60 15.52
C ALA A 114 8.27 32.34 15.19
N VAL A 115 7.11 31.69 15.40
CA VAL A 115 5.78 32.30 15.25
C VAL A 115 5.57 33.43 16.27
N ALA A 116 6.13 33.31 17.49
CA ALA A 116 6.06 34.36 18.51
C ALA A 116 6.98 35.57 18.27
N ARG A 117 8.00 35.45 17.40
CA ARG A 117 8.92 36.54 17.02
C ARG A 117 8.59 37.19 15.68
N GLY A 118 7.64 36.62 14.93
CA GLY A 118 7.03 37.24 13.76
C GLY A 118 5.75 37.96 14.15
N ASP A 119 5.88 39.18 14.65
CA ASP A 119 4.73 40.07 14.84
C ASP A 119 3.98 40.29 13.52
N THR A 120 2.65 40.24 13.61
CA THR A 120 1.70 40.87 12.68
C THR A 120 1.84 40.50 11.20
N VAL A 121 1.61 39.23 10.85
CA VAL A 121 0.90 38.98 9.59
C VAL A 121 -0.56 39.28 9.88
N GLN A 122 -1.01 40.43 9.37
CA GLN A 122 -2.42 40.79 9.26
C GLN A 122 -3.25 39.53 9.02
N ARG A 123 -4.37 39.39 9.73
CA ARG A 123 -5.47 38.51 9.30
C ARG A 123 -5.69 38.77 7.82
N GLN A 124 -5.11 37.95 6.95
CA GLN A 124 -5.50 37.91 5.57
C GLN A 124 -6.92 37.35 5.60
N GLN A 125 -7.84 38.29 5.47
CA GLN A 125 -9.23 38.06 5.14
C GLN A 125 -9.32 37.01 4.01
N ASP A 126 -10.29 36.11 4.17
CA ASP A 126 -10.93 35.34 3.10
C ASP A 126 -10.14 34.21 2.44
N ALA A 127 -9.79 33.17 3.20
CA ALA A 127 -9.60 31.84 2.61
C ALA A 127 -10.91 31.03 2.68
N GLU A 128 -11.83 31.32 1.75
CA GLU A 128 -13.12 30.64 1.57
C GLU A 128 -12.95 29.14 1.27
N CYS A 129 -11.84 28.71 0.65
CA CYS A 129 -11.68 27.34 0.19
C CYS A 129 -10.33 26.67 0.50
N LEU A 130 -10.37 25.48 1.09
CA LEU A 130 -9.22 24.62 1.37
C LEU A 130 -9.24 23.39 0.45
N VAL A 131 -8.16 23.13 -0.29
CA VAL A 131 -8.02 21.91 -1.11
C VAL A 131 -6.96 21.00 -0.51
N LEU A 132 -7.32 19.74 -0.26
CA LEU A 132 -6.47 18.70 0.31
C LEU A 132 -6.27 17.56 -0.67
N GLY A 133 -5.04 17.11 -0.90
CA GLY A 133 -4.82 16.01 -1.83
C GLY A 133 -3.36 15.64 -2.08
N HIS A 134 -3.15 14.78 -3.08
CA HIS A 134 -1.81 14.32 -3.49
C HIS A 134 -1.18 15.19 -4.58
N SER A 135 -0.05 14.74 -5.15
CA SER A 135 0.78 15.50 -6.09
C SER A 135 0.09 16.01 -7.36
N ILE A 136 -1.15 15.57 -7.67
CA ILE A 136 -1.92 16.07 -8.82
C ILE A 136 -2.33 17.53 -8.60
N ILE A 137 -2.72 17.89 -7.37
CA ILE A 137 -3.19 19.25 -7.07
C ILE A 137 -2.05 20.24 -6.81
N ARG A 138 -0.78 19.81 -6.89
CA ARG A 138 0.39 20.59 -6.47
C ARG A 138 0.44 21.99 -7.12
N ASN A 139 0.13 22.06 -8.40
CA ASN A 139 0.25 23.27 -9.21
C ASN A 139 -1.12 23.91 -9.49
N VAL A 140 -2.16 23.53 -8.75
CA VAL A 140 -3.49 24.10 -8.89
C VAL A 140 -3.51 25.41 -8.10
N GLU A 141 -3.38 26.53 -8.80
CA GLU A 141 -3.36 27.87 -8.20
C GLU A 141 -4.59 28.65 -8.65
N VAL A 142 -5.34 29.17 -7.68
CA VAL A 142 -6.52 30.04 -7.89
C VAL A 142 -6.56 31.04 -6.74
N GLU A 143 -6.95 32.29 -7.04
CA GLU A 143 -7.18 33.31 -6.00
C GLU A 143 -8.19 32.81 -4.95
N HIS A 144 -8.01 33.21 -3.70
CA HIS A 144 -8.87 32.83 -2.55
C HIS A 144 -8.95 31.32 -2.22
N MET A 145 -8.08 30.49 -2.82
CA MET A 145 -8.00 29.06 -2.55
C MET A 145 -6.66 28.67 -1.93
N ARG A 146 -6.71 27.99 -0.78
CA ARG A 146 -5.53 27.45 -0.12
C ARG A 146 -5.35 25.97 -0.45
N VAL A 147 -4.27 25.63 -1.12
CA VAL A 147 -3.94 24.24 -1.48
C VAL A 147 -2.92 23.64 -0.50
N GLN A 148 -3.27 22.49 0.09
CA GLN A 148 -2.36 21.66 0.87
C GLN A 148 -2.11 20.33 0.15
N CYS A 149 -0.98 20.28 -0.55
CA CYS A 149 -0.54 19.11 -1.30
C CYS A 149 0.37 18.21 -0.45
N PHE A 150 0.02 16.92 -0.38
CA PHE A 150 0.78 15.87 0.28
C PHE A 150 1.18 14.79 -0.74
N PRO A 151 2.36 14.90 -1.37
CA PRO A 151 2.78 13.98 -2.43
C PRO A 151 2.76 12.51 -1.98
N GLY A 152 2.20 11.63 -2.80
CA GLY A 152 2.09 10.19 -2.48
C GLY A 152 1.11 9.84 -1.36
N ILE A 153 0.37 10.81 -0.80
CA ILE A 153 -0.57 10.54 0.28
C ILE A 153 -1.68 9.59 -0.17
N ARG A 154 -2.02 8.67 0.73
CA ARG A 154 -3.15 7.76 0.63
C ARG A 154 -4.34 8.25 1.43
N THR A 155 -5.49 7.67 1.17
CA THR A 155 -6.75 8.00 1.86
C THR A 155 -6.60 7.86 3.38
N GLU A 156 -6.09 6.73 3.88
CA GLU A 156 -5.85 6.50 5.32
C GLU A 156 -4.91 7.55 5.95
N GLN A 157 -3.91 8.00 5.20
CA GLN A 157 -2.87 8.90 5.69
C GLN A 157 -3.40 10.33 5.77
N LEU A 158 -4.25 10.72 4.82
CA LEU A 158 -4.91 12.02 4.84
C LEU A 158 -5.84 12.17 6.04
N GLN A 159 -6.45 11.08 6.54
CA GLN A 159 -7.23 11.12 7.79
C GLN A 159 -6.38 11.60 8.96
N ARG A 160 -5.16 11.08 9.10
CA ARG A 160 -4.23 11.45 10.17
C ARG A 160 -3.79 12.92 10.05
N VAL A 161 -3.61 13.40 8.82
CA VAL A 161 -3.30 14.81 8.55
C VAL A 161 -4.45 15.72 8.98
N ILE A 162 -5.69 15.38 8.63
CA ILE A 162 -6.89 16.15 9.03
C ILE A 162 -7.03 16.20 10.56
N ASP A 163 -6.70 15.11 11.24
CA ASP A 163 -6.79 15.05 12.70
C ASP A 163 -5.74 15.95 13.37
N ASN A 164 -4.48 15.77 12.98
CA ASN A 164 -3.33 16.28 13.73
C ASN A 164 -2.89 17.69 13.34
N ARG A 165 -3.36 18.24 12.20
CA ARG A 165 -2.99 19.59 11.78
C ARG A 165 -4.07 20.60 12.14
N ASP A 166 -3.62 21.81 12.44
CA ASP A 166 -4.47 22.99 12.35
C ASP A 166 -4.63 23.35 10.87
N LEU A 167 -5.85 23.19 10.38
CA LEU A 167 -6.23 23.48 9.01
C LEU A 167 -7.13 24.72 8.95
N GLY A 168 -7.28 25.47 10.05
CA GLY A 168 -8.18 26.61 10.16
C GLY A 168 -9.66 26.22 10.02
N ALA A 169 -10.50 27.22 9.78
CA ALA A 169 -11.94 27.09 9.60
C ALA A 169 -12.38 27.60 8.21
N PRO A 170 -12.11 26.85 7.13
CA PRO A 170 -12.54 27.22 5.78
C PRO A 170 -14.05 27.04 5.58
N ASP A 171 -14.66 27.81 4.68
CA ASP A 171 -16.08 27.66 4.31
C ASP A 171 -16.34 26.45 3.41
N THR A 172 -15.35 26.09 2.58
CA THR A 172 -15.39 24.91 1.72
C THR A 172 -14.10 24.10 1.84
N VAL A 173 -14.22 22.77 1.89
CA VAL A 173 -13.07 21.85 1.82
C VAL A 173 -13.24 20.90 0.64
N VAL A 174 -12.31 20.95 -0.30
CA VAL A 174 -12.22 20.01 -1.43
C VAL A 174 -11.19 18.93 -1.12
N ILE A 175 -11.59 17.67 -1.21
CA ILE A 175 -10.73 16.51 -0.97
C ILE A 175 -10.48 15.78 -2.30
N HIS A 176 -9.23 15.79 -2.77
CA HIS A 176 -8.78 15.08 -3.97
C HIS A 176 -7.72 14.03 -3.60
N VAL A 177 -8.17 12.82 -3.29
CA VAL A 177 -7.30 11.72 -2.86
C VAL A 177 -7.77 10.39 -3.46
N GLY A 178 -6.99 9.32 -3.27
CA GLY A 178 -7.41 7.96 -3.57
C GLY A 178 -6.79 7.33 -4.81
N THR A 179 -6.26 8.12 -5.75
CA THR A 179 -5.58 7.55 -6.93
C THR A 179 -4.33 6.73 -6.56
N ASN A 180 -3.66 7.03 -5.44
CA ASN A 180 -2.53 6.25 -4.94
C ASN A 180 -2.94 4.91 -4.31
N ASP A 181 -4.16 4.83 -3.77
CA ASP A 181 -4.72 3.60 -3.19
C ASP A 181 -5.02 2.56 -4.27
N LEU A 182 -5.42 3.03 -5.47
CA LEU A 182 -5.76 2.18 -6.62
C LEU A 182 -4.63 1.27 -7.10
N ARG A 183 -3.36 1.65 -6.86
CA ARG A 183 -2.18 0.88 -7.25
C ARG A 183 -1.90 -0.33 -6.36
N ARG A 184 -2.37 -0.33 -5.10
CA ARG A 184 -1.89 -1.28 -4.08
C ARG A 184 -2.83 -2.44 -3.80
N THR A 185 -4.13 -2.24 -3.93
CA THR A 185 -5.12 -3.28 -3.66
C THR A 185 -6.03 -3.45 -4.86
N GLY A 186 -6.24 -4.68 -5.32
CA GLY A 186 -7.24 -4.98 -6.36
C GLY A 186 -8.66 -4.71 -5.87
N ASN A 187 -8.90 -4.85 -4.55
CA ASN A 187 -10.22 -4.72 -3.95
C ASN A 187 -10.51 -3.27 -3.55
N LEU A 188 -11.48 -2.68 -4.25
CA LEU A 188 -11.94 -1.31 -4.02
C LEU A 188 -12.76 -1.17 -2.74
N ASP A 189 -13.30 -2.23 -2.15
CA ASP A 189 -14.13 -2.16 -0.93
C ASP A 189 -13.32 -1.67 0.27
N TYR A 190 -12.07 -2.15 0.42
CA TYR A 190 -11.15 -1.63 1.45
C TYR A 190 -10.88 -0.14 1.26
N VAL A 191 -10.62 0.28 0.02
CA VAL A 191 -10.39 1.70 -0.29
C VAL A 191 -11.65 2.51 0.04
N MET A 192 -12.85 2.01 -0.25
CA MET A 192 -14.09 2.73 0.07
C MET A 192 -14.34 2.83 1.58
N GLY A 193 -13.93 1.83 2.36
CA GLY A 193 -13.93 1.90 3.81
C GLY A 193 -13.09 3.08 4.31
N ASP A 194 -11.88 3.24 3.77
CA ASP A 194 -10.99 4.36 4.11
C ASP A 194 -11.55 5.72 3.67
N VAL A 195 -12.21 5.77 2.51
CA VAL A 195 -12.83 7.00 2.00
C VAL A 195 -14.00 7.41 2.88
N TYR A 196 -14.83 6.45 3.26
CA TYR A 196 -15.95 6.68 4.16
C TYR A 196 -15.47 7.21 5.53
N ALA A 197 -14.43 6.61 6.10
CA ALA A 197 -13.82 7.09 7.33
C ALA A 197 -13.21 8.49 7.19
N LEU A 198 -12.54 8.78 6.07
CA LEU A 198 -11.99 10.10 5.76
C LEU A 198 -13.06 11.19 5.71
N VAL A 199 -14.14 10.94 4.98
CA VAL A 199 -15.24 11.91 4.87
C VAL A 199 -15.90 12.14 6.23
N LYS A 200 -16.14 11.08 7.02
CA LYS A 200 -16.67 11.24 8.39
C LYS A 200 -15.74 12.10 9.25
N LYS A 201 -14.43 11.84 9.20
CA LYS A 201 -13.44 12.61 9.96
C LYS A 201 -13.42 14.07 9.52
N ALA A 202 -13.49 14.33 8.21
CA ALA A 202 -13.57 15.68 7.68
C ALA A 202 -14.84 16.42 8.14
N LYS A 203 -16.01 15.75 8.19
CA LYS A 203 -17.25 16.34 8.73
C LYS A 203 -17.11 16.73 10.20
N THR A 204 -16.43 15.90 10.99
CA THR A 204 -16.17 16.21 12.40
C THR A 204 -15.19 17.38 12.56
N LYS A 205 -14.14 17.43 11.74
CA LYS A 205 -13.12 18.50 11.81
C LYS A 205 -13.65 19.84 11.29
N PHE A 206 -14.51 19.82 10.28
CA PHE A 206 -15.05 21.01 9.61
C PHE A 206 -16.59 21.00 9.63
N PRO A 207 -17.22 21.15 10.81
CA PRO A 207 -18.66 20.97 10.96
C PRO A 207 -19.49 22.03 10.20
N GLN A 208 -18.93 23.21 9.96
CA GLN A 208 -19.60 24.31 9.25
C GLN A 208 -19.22 24.40 7.77
N ALA A 209 -18.20 23.67 7.32
CA ALA A 209 -17.72 23.76 5.96
C ALA A 209 -18.55 22.93 5.00
N THR A 210 -18.77 23.44 3.79
CA THR A 210 -19.20 22.63 2.65
C THR A 210 -18.07 21.68 2.27
N LEU A 211 -18.31 20.39 2.39
CA LEU A 211 -17.35 19.38 1.94
C LEU A 211 -17.61 18.96 0.49
N VAL A 212 -16.54 18.84 -0.29
CA VAL A 212 -16.58 18.40 -1.68
C VAL A 212 -15.57 17.27 -1.89
N LEU A 213 -16.05 16.13 -2.37
CA LEU A 213 -15.22 15.01 -2.80
C LEU A 213 -14.91 15.16 -4.29
N SER A 214 -13.64 15.28 -4.66
CA SER A 214 -13.19 15.29 -6.05
C SER A 214 -12.79 13.88 -6.46
N GLY A 215 -13.43 13.36 -7.52
CA GLY A 215 -13.12 12.04 -8.06
C GLY A 215 -11.67 11.90 -8.52
N ALA A 216 -11.22 10.66 -8.69
CA ALA A 216 -9.92 10.37 -9.28
C ALA A 216 -9.87 10.81 -10.74
N LEU A 217 -8.80 11.50 -11.13
CA LEU A 217 -8.48 11.75 -12.53
C LEU A 217 -8.06 10.46 -13.25
N ARG A 218 -8.29 10.44 -14.56
CA ARG A 218 -7.69 9.43 -15.43
C ARG A 218 -6.16 9.48 -15.35
N ARG A 219 -5.55 8.31 -15.51
CA ARG A 219 -4.09 8.13 -15.48
C ARG A 219 -3.71 6.96 -16.37
N ARG A 220 -2.55 7.04 -17.02
CA ARG A 220 -2.08 6.05 -18.00
C ARG A 220 -1.83 4.67 -17.39
N ASP A 221 -1.39 4.62 -16.14
CA ASP A 221 -1.00 3.40 -15.43
C ASP A 221 -2.16 2.70 -14.69
N VAL A 222 -3.40 3.20 -14.81
CA VAL A 222 -4.60 2.56 -14.24
C VAL A 222 -5.71 2.54 -15.29
N SER A 223 -6.35 1.39 -15.49
CA SER A 223 -7.38 1.25 -16.53
C SER A 223 -8.58 2.16 -16.28
N TRP A 224 -9.16 2.71 -17.35
CA TRP A 224 -10.32 3.59 -17.27
C TRP A 224 -11.51 2.92 -16.56
N ARG A 225 -11.73 1.62 -16.79
CA ARG A 225 -12.76 0.84 -16.09
C ARG A 225 -12.56 0.84 -14.57
N ARG A 226 -11.32 0.78 -14.10
CA ARG A 226 -10.99 0.79 -12.67
C ARG A 226 -11.18 2.17 -12.04
N ILE A 227 -10.80 3.23 -12.76
CA ILE A 227 -11.04 4.62 -12.34
C ILE A 227 -12.54 4.92 -12.31
N GLY A 228 -13.29 4.50 -13.33
CA GLY A 228 -14.74 4.63 -13.38
C GLY A 228 -15.44 3.87 -12.24
N ALA A 229 -15.05 2.63 -11.97
CA ALA A 229 -15.58 1.85 -10.85
C ALA A 229 -15.28 2.52 -9.49
N PHE A 230 -14.08 3.09 -9.33
CA PHE A 230 -13.71 3.85 -8.15
C PHE A 230 -14.54 5.13 -8.02
N ASN A 231 -14.64 5.95 -9.06
CA ASN A 231 -15.41 7.20 -9.06
C ASN A 231 -16.90 6.97 -8.82
N TYR A 232 -17.47 5.88 -9.36
CA TYR A 232 -18.85 5.47 -9.09
C TYR A 232 -19.09 5.23 -7.59
N ARG A 233 -18.18 4.51 -6.93
CA ARG A 233 -18.27 4.23 -5.49
C ARG A 233 -17.93 5.45 -4.63
N TYR A 234 -17.02 6.30 -5.08
CA TYR A 234 -16.78 7.64 -4.51
C TYR A 234 -18.07 8.46 -4.46
N GLY A 235 -18.79 8.51 -5.57
CA GLY A 235 -20.09 9.17 -5.64
C GLY A 235 -21.13 8.55 -4.73
N TRP A 236 -21.11 7.22 -4.54
CA TRP A 236 -21.98 6.55 -3.57
C TRP A 236 -21.67 6.99 -2.13
N VAL A 237 -20.40 6.96 -1.72
CA VAL A 237 -19.97 7.41 -0.38
C VAL A 237 -20.37 8.87 -0.13
N ALA A 238 -20.15 9.73 -1.13
CA ALA A 238 -20.53 11.14 -1.03
C ALA A 238 -22.04 11.33 -0.83
N ARG A 239 -22.88 10.63 -1.61
CA ARG A 239 -24.35 10.67 -1.43
C ARG A 239 -24.77 10.16 -0.06
N SER A 240 -24.21 9.03 0.39
CA SER A 240 -24.53 8.42 1.68
C SER A 240 -24.17 9.30 2.89
N LEU A 241 -23.19 10.19 2.75
CA LEU A 241 -22.72 11.09 3.81
C LEU A 241 -23.20 12.54 3.63
N GLY A 242 -24.03 12.81 2.63
CA GLY A 242 -24.57 14.15 2.35
C GLY A 242 -23.49 15.15 1.93
N VAL A 243 -22.51 14.70 1.17
CA VAL A 243 -21.38 15.51 0.69
C VAL A 243 -21.47 15.75 -0.81
N LYS A 244 -21.02 16.90 -1.29
CA LYS A 244 -20.95 17.17 -2.73
C LYS A 244 -19.87 16.29 -3.36
N CYS A 245 -20.11 15.78 -4.56
CA CYS A 245 -19.11 15.03 -5.34
C CYS A 245 -18.98 15.68 -6.71
N VAL A 246 -17.75 15.84 -7.18
CA VAL A 246 -17.47 16.34 -8.53
C VAL A 246 -16.58 15.39 -9.30
N ASP A 247 -16.85 15.25 -10.60
CA ASP A 247 -16.02 14.48 -11.52
C ASP A 247 -15.05 15.40 -12.27
N PRO A 248 -13.76 15.42 -11.92
CA PRO A 248 -12.80 16.26 -12.61
C PRO A 248 -12.50 15.78 -14.03
N ASN A 249 -12.84 14.54 -14.40
CA ASN A 249 -12.64 14.05 -15.77
C ASN A 249 -13.55 14.71 -16.80
N SER A 250 -14.63 15.38 -16.36
CA SER A 250 -15.48 16.19 -17.23
C SER A 250 -14.85 17.54 -17.60
N TRP A 251 -13.74 17.93 -16.95
CA TRP A 251 -13.01 19.18 -17.21
C TRP A 251 -11.64 18.99 -17.84
N ILE A 252 -11.08 17.78 -17.77
CA ILE A 252 -9.69 17.50 -18.15
C ILE A 252 -9.67 16.68 -19.43
N GLU A 253 -8.81 17.06 -20.38
CA GLU A 253 -8.60 16.46 -21.71
C GLU A 253 -7.22 15.78 -21.82
N ASP A 254 -7.01 14.90 -22.79
CA ASP A 254 -5.82 14.02 -22.79
C ASP A 254 -4.51 14.81 -22.89
N TRP A 255 -4.56 15.96 -23.56
CA TRP A 255 -3.45 16.92 -23.64
C TRP A 255 -3.25 17.78 -22.39
N ASP A 256 -4.12 17.68 -21.38
CA ASP A 256 -3.95 18.36 -20.10
C ASP A 256 -3.04 17.59 -19.12
N PHE A 257 -2.57 16.40 -19.53
CA PHE A 257 -1.59 15.61 -18.79
C PHE A 257 -0.16 15.93 -19.18
N GLY A 258 0.76 15.74 -18.24
CA GLY A 258 2.20 15.70 -18.49
C GLY A 258 2.61 14.44 -19.24
N ARG A 259 3.89 14.37 -19.60
CA ARG A 259 4.46 13.24 -20.36
C ARG A 259 4.30 11.88 -19.65
N ASP A 260 4.27 11.91 -18.32
CA ASP A 260 4.10 10.71 -17.49
C ASP A 260 2.68 10.13 -17.54
N GLY A 261 1.69 10.89 -18.06
CA GLY A 261 0.30 10.47 -18.11
C GLY A 261 -0.34 10.29 -16.73
N LEU A 262 0.23 10.89 -15.70
CA LEU A 262 -0.25 10.84 -14.32
C LEU A 262 -0.49 12.24 -13.76
N HIS A 263 0.52 13.10 -13.85
CA HIS A 263 0.41 14.47 -13.37
C HIS A 263 -0.22 15.33 -14.47
N ILE A 264 -1.00 16.32 -14.05
CA ILE A 264 -1.53 17.33 -14.97
C ILE A 264 -0.44 18.37 -15.27
N ASN A 265 -0.46 18.90 -16.49
CA ASN A 265 0.40 20.02 -16.88
C ASN A 265 -0.26 21.36 -16.47
N SER A 266 0.35 22.49 -16.82
CA SER A 266 -0.17 23.82 -16.44
C SER A 266 -1.58 24.10 -16.98
N SER A 267 -1.93 23.59 -18.18
CA SER A 267 -3.30 23.70 -18.72
C SER A 267 -4.28 22.91 -17.85
N GLY A 268 -3.95 21.65 -17.54
CA GLY A 268 -4.79 20.81 -16.69
C GLY A 268 -4.94 21.34 -15.28
N ALA A 269 -3.86 21.88 -14.70
CA ALA A 269 -3.89 22.48 -13.37
C ALA A 269 -4.81 23.72 -13.33
N ARG A 270 -4.76 24.57 -14.37
CA ARG A 270 -5.67 25.71 -14.52
C ARG A 270 -7.13 25.28 -14.62
N LYS A 271 -7.46 24.28 -15.46
CA LYS A 271 -8.83 23.77 -15.62
C LYS A 271 -9.34 23.12 -14.33
N LEU A 272 -8.49 22.37 -13.63
CA LEU A 272 -8.83 21.78 -12.32
C LEU A 272 -9.06 22.87 -11.27
N GLY A 273 -8.27 23.95 -11.29
CA GLY A 273 -8.47 25.13 -10.46
C GLY A 273 -9.81 25.79 -10.72
N GLN A 274 -10.20 25.99 -11.98
CA GLN A 274 -11.50 26.55 -12.34
C GLN A 274 -12.68 25.69 -11.84
N LEU A 275 -12.56 24.36 -11.92
CA LEU A 275 -13.54 23.45 -11.33
C LEU A 275 -13.63 23.67 -9.82
N TYR A 276 -12.50 23.77 -9.13
CA TYR A 276 -12.47 23.97 -7.68
C TYR A 276 -13.05 25.33 -7.29
N SER A 277 -12.64 26.43 -7.93
CA SER A 277 -13.24 27.75 -7.74
C SER A 277 -14.76 27.67 -7.84
N ARG A 278 -15.26 27.07 -8.92
CA ARG A 278 -16.71 26.95 -9.15
C ARG A 278 -17.43 26.26 -8.00
N VAL A 279 -16.87 25.19 -7.43
CA VAL A 279 -17.52 24.47 -6.32
C VAL A 279 -17.39 25.17 -4.97
N CYS A 280 -16.33 25.97 -4.79
CA CYS A 280 -16.15 26.82 -3.61
C CYS A 280 -17.15 27.99 -3.63
N ASP A 281 -17.38 28.61 -4.79
CA ASP A 281 -18.31 29.74 -4.95
C ASP A 281 -19.77 29.36 -4.69
N PHE A 282 -20.14 28.10 -4.93
CA PHE A 282 -21.47 27.56 -4.58
C PHE A 282 -21.73 27.45 -3.06
N GLY A 283 -20.75 27.78 -2.21
CA GLY A 283 -20.88 27.80 -0.76
C GLY A 283 -21.32 29.14 -0.16
N GLY A 284 -21.21 30.27 -0.90
CA GLY A 284 -21.21 31.59 -0.28
C GLY A 284 -22.11 32.69 -0.85
N ARG A 285 -22.77 32.51 -2.01
CA ARG A 285 -23.62 33.59 -2.59
C ARG A 285 -24.97 33.09 -3.05
N VAL A 286 -25.91 32.98 -2.12
CA VAL A 286 -27.31 33.30 -2.42
C VAL A 286 -27.36 34.81 -2.61
N GLN A 287 -27.11 35.29 -3.83
CA GLN A 287 -27.58 36.61 -4.21
C GLN A 287 -29.11 36.53 -4.21
N ASN A 288 -29.74 37.15 -3.21
CA ASN A 288 -31.13 37.55 -3.30
C ASN A 288 -31.26 38.46 -4.53
N ARG A 289 -31.59 37.88 -5.67
CA ARG A 289 -32.22 38.61 -6.77
C ARG A 289 -33.70 38.66 -6.49
N ASN A 290 -34.08 39.60 -5.64
CA ASN A 290 -35.41 40.19 -5.59
C ASN A 290 -35.18 41.67 -5.29
N GLU A 291 -35.10 42.46 -6.36
CA GLU A 291 -35.60 43.83 -6.51
C GLU A 291 -35.47 44.21 -7.99
#